data_AF-A0A930WZV9-F1
#
_entry.id   AF-A0A930WZV9-F1
#
_cell.length_a   1.000
_cell.length_b   1.000
_cell.length_c   1.000
_cell.angle_alpha   90.00
_cell.angle_beta   90.00
_cell.angle_gamma   90.00
#
_symmetry.space_group_name_H-M   'P 1'
#
loop_
_entity.id
_entity.type
_entity.pdbx_description
1 polymer ?
#
loop_
_entity_poly.entity_id
_entity_poly.type
_entity_poly.pdbx_seq_one_letter_code
_entity_poly.pdbx_strand_id
1 'polypeptide(L)'
;ALCICAILCVIYDPFSLFDVSFQLSFGATYGLLIWGKVLYERIQWLPRWIKTPLVLCVSAQLLILPLQLYYFHYISIASLLAACIVAPLLDISIVLIFVSTLVSYVLPISLMWSLVDVLLRISLYLNHVLGRSGSLLWLGIMHPYCAYIYYVLLGLFTYFLTHRKRYTVHIVISLSLMILTFGASYYVTHHHQYTLVHYIPMKQCNVLLCIEPNHEGAHLLIDAPDHIKTAPNERLINQAIRAYGVHPKSVKVAYFHSNGSAKVVYKNSMNQIVVYNGQSREKKLKLNDKTNSLYITSRSSVMTEIGRISPTSTVLFGSPHGALRDVDPSSEHMYIMGYSYIEDIYL
;
A
#
# COMPACT_ATOMS: atom_id res chain seq x y z
N ALA A 1 -21.74 -9.66 -19.56
CA ALA A 1 -21.73 -8.31 -18.94
C ALA A 1 -20.30 -7.90 -18.54
N LEU A 2 -19.71 -8.51 -17.50
CA LEU A 2 -18.38 -8.14 -16.99
C LEU A 2 -17.27 -8.10 -18.07
N CYS A 3 -17.15 -9.13 -18.90
CA CYS A 3 -16.15 -9.14 -19.99
C CYS A 3 -16.36 -8.00 -20.99
N ILE A 4 -17.62 -7.66 -21.31
CA ILE A 4 -17.95 -6.57 -22.23
C ILE A 4 -17.54 -5.23 -21.61
N CYS A 5 -17.85 -5.01 -20.32
CA CYS A 5 -17.42 -3.81 -19.61
C CYS A 5 -15.89 -3.68 -19.57
N ALA A 6 -15.17 -4.77 -19.28
CA ALA A 6 -13.70 -4.76 -19.29
C ALA A 6 -13.15 -4.38 -20.67
N ILE A 7 -13.67 -4.98 -21.74
CA ILE A 7 -13.27 -4.67 -23.12
C ILE A 7 -13.54 -3.19 -23.44
N LEU A 8 -14.71 -2.65 -23.08
CA LEU A 8 -15.03 -1.24 -23.31
C LEU A 8 -14.11 -0.29 -22.55
N CYS A 9 -13.77 -0.59 -21.29
CA CYS A 9 -12.80 0.20 -20.52
C CYS A 9 -11.42 0.19 -21.18
N VAL A 10 -10.93 -0.98 -21.61
CA VAL A 10 -9.62 -1.12 -22.26
C VAL A 10 -9.57 -0.44 -23.64
N ILE A 11 -10.69 -0.43 -24.37
CA ILE A 11 -10.79 0.32 -25.63
C ILE A 11 -10.76 1.84 -25.39
N TYR A 12 -11.42 2.31 -24.32
CA TYR A 12 -11.42 3.72 -23.95
C TYR A 12 -10.04 4.18 -23.47
N ASP A 13 -9.41 3.40 -22.61
CA ASP A 13 -8.07 3.63 -22.13
C ASP A 13 -7.33 2.29 -21.88
N PRO A 14 -6.28 1.98 -22.66
CA PRO A 14 -5.54 0.73 -22.50
C PRO A 14 -4.74 0.67 -21.19
N PHE A 15 -4.42 1.83 -20.58
CA PHE A 15 -3.66 1.87 -19.33
C PHE A 15 -4.53 1.55 -18.10
N SER A 16 -5.86 1.56 -18.25
CA SER A 16 -6.80 1.18 -17.19
C SER A 16 -6.55 -0.23 -16.61
N LEU A 17 -5.86 -1.14 -17.31
CA LEU A 17 -5.47 -2.45 -16.75
C LEU A 17 -4.46 -2.34 -15.60
N PHE A 18 -3.67 -1.27 -15.58
CA PHE A 18 -2.67 -1.02 -14.54
C PHE A 18 -3.25 -0.22 -13.35
N ASP A 19 -4.44 0.36 -13.52
CA ASP A 19 -5.12 1.08 -12.46
C ASP A 19 -5.55 0.13 -11.33
N VAL A 20 -5.15 0.47 -10.11
CA VAL A 20 -5.48 -0.26 -8.89
C VAL A 20 -7.01 -0.38 -8.72
N SER A 21 -7.74 0.69 -9.03
CA SER A 21 -9.20 0.73 -8.96
C SER A 21 -9.87 -0.27 -9.93
N PHE A 22 -9.32 -0.41 -11.14
CA PHE A 22 -9.81 -1.38 -12.12
C PHE A 22 -9.54 -2.80 -11.63
N GLN A 23 -8.30 -3.11 -11.24
CA GLN A 23 -7.88 -4.44 -10.82
C GLN A 23 -8.68 -4.95 -9.62
N LEU A 24 -8.92 -4.10 -8.62
CA LEU A 24 -9.67 -4.48 -7.43
C LEU A 24 -11.16 -4.64 -7.72
N SER A 25 -11.76 -3.77 -8.53
CA SER A 25 -13.19 -3.85 -8.85
C SER A 25 -13.52 -5.05 -9.73
N PHE A 26 -12.80 -5.21 -10.86
CA PHE A 26 -12.97 -6.36 -11.75
C PHE A 26 -12.53 -7.66 -11.08
N GLY A 27 -11.48 -7.62 -10.25
CA GLY A 27 -11.05 -8.77 -9.48
C GLY A 27 -12.10 -9.22 -8.45
N ALA A 28 -12.65 -8.30 -7.66
CA ALA A 28 -13.68 -8.60 -6.67
C ALA A 28 -14.93 -9.21 -7.33
N THR A 29 -15.38 -8.61 -8.43
CA THR A 29 -16.54 -9.10 -9.18
C THR A 29 -16.28 -10.44 -9.87
N TYR A 30 -15.09 -10.67 -10.41
CA TYR A 30 -14.72 -11.97 -10.96
C TYR A 30 -14.65 -13.06 -9.89
N GLY A 31 -14.11 -12.75 -8.71
CA GLY A 31 -14.11 -13.66 -7.57
C GLY A 31 -15.51 -14.03 -7.08
N LEU A 32 -16.43 -13.06 -7.02
CA LEU A 32 -17.84 -13.32 -6.74
C LEU A 32 -18.46 -14.32 -7.72
N LEU A 33 -18.18 -14.18 -9.02
CA LEU A 33 -18.73 -15.07 -10.05
C LEU A 33 -18.23 -16.52 -9.93
N ILE A 34 -16.95 -16.71 -9.59
CA ILE A 34 -16.34 -18.04 -9.46
C ILE A 34 -16.80 -18.72 -8.16
N TRP A 35 -16.65 -18.04 -7.02
CA TRP A 35 -16.77 -18.68 -5.71
C TRP A 35 -18.11 -18.45 -5.03
N GLY A 36 -18.88 -17.42 -5.41
CA GLY A 36 -20.10 -17.02 -4.71
C GLY A 36 -21.11 -18.16 -4.55
N LYS A 37 -21.46 -18.82 -5.66
CA LYS A 37 -22.41 -19.96 -5.62
C LYS A 37 -21.82 -21.18 -4.88
N VAL A 38 -20.57 -21.53 -5.19
CA VAL A 38 -19.95 -22.75 -4.67
C VAL A 38 -19.74 -22.69 -3.15
N LEU A 39 -19.30 -21.54 -2.63
CA LEU A 39 -19.15 -21.33 -1.19
C LEU A 39 -20.51 -21.24 -0.50
N TYR A 40 -21.51 -20.63 -1.13
CA TYR A 40 -22.87 -20.61 -0.59
C TYR A 40 -23.43 -22.03 -0.42
N GLU A 41 -23.25 -22.92 -1.39
CA GLU A 41 -23.72 -24.31 -1.29
C GLU A 41 -22.96 -25.14 -0.25
N ARG A 42 -21.66 -24.87 -0.02
CA ARG A 42 -20.87 -25.61 0.97
C ARG A 42 -21.09 -25.14 2.41
N ILE A 43 -21.30 -23.85 2.64
CA ILE A 43 -21.47 -23.28 3.98
C ILE A 43 -22.94 -23.45 4.42
N GLN A 44 -23.27 -24.56 5.08
CA GLN A 44 -24.65 -24.85 5.53
C GLN A 44 -24.90 -24.53 7.01
N TRP A 45 -23.86 -24.21 7.77
CA TRP A 45 -23.92 -24.03 9.23
C TRP A 45 -24.28 -22.59 9.68
N LEU A 46 -24.32 -21.62 8.77
CA LEU A 46 -24.67 -20.22 9.08
C LEU A 46 -26.13 -19.88 8.74
N PRO A 47 -26.78 -18.99 9.52
CA PRO A 47 -28.09 -18.45 9.18
C PRO A 47 -28.02 -17.63 7.89
N ARG A 48 -29.09 -17.66 7.08
CA ARG A 48 -29.15 -17.05 5.73
C ARG A 48 -28.75 -15.56 5.71
N TRP A 49 -29.13 -14.81 6.74
CA TRP A 49 -28.88 -13.38 6.86
C TRP A 49 -27.40 -13.02 6.99
N ILE A 50 -26.60 -13.87 7.65
CA ILE A 50 -25.14 -13.67 7.81
C ILE A 50 -24.38 -14.38 6.69
N LYS A 51 -24.88 -15.54 6.27
CA LYS A 51 -24.27 -16.37 5.24
C LYS A 51 -24.10 -15.62 3.92
N THR A 52 -25.14 -14.94 3.45
CA THR A 52 -25.11 -14.26 2.15
C THR A 52 -24.02 -13.18 2.09
N PRO A 53 -23.99 -12.15 2.96
CA PRO A 53 -22.95 -11.13 2.88
C PRO A 53 -21.55 -11.68 3.14
N LEU A 54 -21.40 -12.63 4.07
CA LEU A 54 -20.10 -13.24 4.36
C LEU A 54 -19.55 -13.98 3.15
N VAL A 55 -20.36 -14.80 2.48
CA VAL A 55 -19.95 -15.52 1.27
C VAL A 55 -19.57 -14.56 0.16
N LEU A 56 -20.32 -13.48 -0.05
CA LEU A 56 -20.00 -12.47 -1.05
C LEU A 56 -18.63 -11.82 -0.74
N CYS A 57 -18.40 -11.41 0.51
CA CYS A 57 -17.15 -10.79 0.92
C CYS A 57 -15.95 -11.71 0.76
N VAL A 58 -16.06 -12.94 1.26
CA VAL A 58 -14.98 -13.94 1.17
C VAL A 58 -14.68 -14.26 -0.29
N SER A 59 -15.71 -14.42 -1.13
CA SER A 59 -15.53 -14.72 -2.56
C SER A 59 -14.81 -13.60 -3.30
N ALA A 60 -15.17 -12.34 -3.01
CA ALA A 60 -14.47 -11.18 -3.57
C ALA A 60 -13.02 -11.12 -3.06
N GLN A 61 -12.83 -11.24 -1.74
CA GLN A 61 -11.53 -11.13 -1.09
C GLN A 61 -10.54 -12.18 -1.57
N LEU A 62 -10.95 -13.44 -1.78
CA LEU A 62 -10.05 -14.51 -2.22
C LEU A 62 -9.20 -14.15 -3.45
N LEU A 63 -9.75 -13.39 -4.41
CA LEU A 63 -8.99 -13.00 -5.60
C LEU A 63 -8.14 -11.74 -5.38
N ILE A 64 -8.70 -10.74 -4.67
CA ILE A 64 -8.08 -9.43 -4.51
C ILE A 64 -7.08 -9.38 -3.35
N LEU A 65 -7.05 -10.35 -2.46
CA LEU A 65 -6.26 -10.30 -1.22
C LEU A 65 -4.76 -10.08 -1.48
N PRO A 66 -4.09 -10.77 -2.43
CA PRO A 66 -2.69 -10.48 -2.75
C PRO A 66 -2.48 -9.05 -3.26
N LEU A 67 -3.36 -8.57 -4.14
CA LEU A 67 -3.32 -7.18 -4.65
C LEU A 67 -3.55 -6.18 -3.52
N GLN A 68 -4.49 -6.46 -2.63
CA GLN A 68 -4.78 -5.62 -1.47
C GLN A 68 -3.56 -5.51 -0.54
N LEU A 69 -2.83 -6.60 -0.31
CA LEU A 69 -1.58 -6.56 0.47
C LEU A 69 -0.42 -5.94 -0.30
N TYR A 70 -0.39 -6.10 -1.61
CA TYR A 70 0.62 -5.49 -2.46
C TYR A 70 0.48 -3.95 -2.48
N TYR A 71 -0.74 -3.43 -2.65
CA TYR A 71 -1.00 -1.98 -2.75
C TYR A 71 -1.24 -1.29 -1.41
N PHE A 72 -2.03 -1.90 -0.52
CA PHE A 72 -2.43 -1.26 0.73
C PHE A 72 -1.75 -1.84 1.95
N HIS A 73 -1.18 -3.04 1.85
CA HIS A 73 -0.38 -3.69 2.92
C HIS A 73 -1.15 -3.98 4.23
N TYR A 74 -2.47 -3.80 4.22
CA TYR A 74 -3.32 -4.09 5.37
C TYR A 74 -4.59 -4.82 4.95
N ILE A 75 -5.10 -5.62 5.89
CA ILE A 75 -6.41 -6.26 5.80
C ILE A 75 -7.25 -5.76 6.96
N SER A 76 -8.48 -5.36 6.66
CA SER A 76 -9.45 -4.95 7.68
C SER A 76 -10.34 -6.14 8.01
N ILE A 77 -10.29 -6.66 9.24
CA ILE A 77 -11.32 -7.64 9.67
C ILE A 77 -12.67 -6.92 9.83
N ALA A 78 -12.61 -5.67 10.28
CA ALA A 78 -13.78 -4.80 10.39
C ALA A 78 -14.49 -4.59 9.05
N SER A 79 -13.82 -4.69 7.89
CA SER A 79 -14.52 -4.58 6.60
C SER A 79 -15.45 -5.77 6.33
N LEU A 80 -15.13 -6.96 6.86
CA LEU A 80 -16.01 -8.12 6.75
C LEU A 80 -17.28 -7.92 7.60
N LEU A 81 -17.13 -7.36 8.81
CA LEU A 81 -18.27 -6.99 9.66
C LEU A 81 -19.08 -5.84 9.05
N ALA A 82 -18.40 -4.83 8.52
CA ALA A 82 -19.03 -3.69 7.84
C ALA A 82 -19.85 -4.18 6.63
N ALA A 83 -19.33 -5.11 5.84
CA ALA A 83 -20.08 -5.64 4.71
C ALA A 83 -21.27 -6.54 5.12
N CYS A 84 -21.26 -7.11 6.33
CA CYS A 84 -22.42 -7.86 6.84
C CYS A 84 -23.54 -6.95 7.38
N ILE A 85 -23.20 -5.79 7.96
CA ILE A 85 -24.15 -4.93 8.67
C ILE A 85 -24.40 -3.64 7.88
N VAL A 86 -23.32 -2.93 7.53
CA VAL A 86 -23.38 -1.60 6.89
C VAL A 86 -23.77 -1.71 5.42
N ALA A 87 -23.30 -2.71 4.67
CA ALA A 87 -23.67 -2.82 3.25
C ALA A 87 -25.18 -2.98 3.02
N PRO A 88 -25.91 -3.88 3.72
CA PRO A 88 -27.37 -3.96 3.58
C PRO A 88 -28.11 -2.67 3.96
N LEU A 89 -27.64 -1.95 5.00
CA LEU A 89 -28.19 -0.65 5.38
C LEU A 89 -28.02 0.38 4.26
N LEU A 90 -26.85 0.39 3.61
CA LEU A 90 -26.56 1.25 2.47
C LEU A 90 -27.36 0.85 1.23
N ASP A 91 -27.54 -0.44 0.95
CA ASP A 91 -28.36 -0.92 -0.17
C ASP A 91 -29.81 -0.45 -0.03
N ILE A 92 -30.39 -0.59 1.17
CA ILE A 92 -31.72 -0.07 1.50
C ILE A 92 -31.76 1.45 1.33
N SER A 93 -30.73 2.16 1.82
CA SER A 93 -30.62 3.62 1.69
C SER A 93 -30.58 4.06 0.23
N ILE A 94 -29.83 3.37 -0.63
CA ILE A 94 -29.70 3.70 -2.06
C ILE A 94 -31.05 3.52 -2.77
N VAL A 95 -31.75 2.41 -2.51
CA VAL A 95 -33.10 2.19 -3.07
C VAL A 95 -34.05 3.28 -2.58
N LEU A 96 -34.00 3.62 -1.30
CA LEU A 96 -34.86 4.64 -0.71
C LEU A 96 -34.54 6.04 -1.27
N ILE A 97 -33.27 6.39 -1.49
CA ILE A 97 -32.85 7.61 -2.16
C ILE A 97 -33.42 7.64 -3.57
N PHE A 98 -33.25 6.56 -4.34
CA PHE A 98 -33.77 6.49 -5.70
C PHE A 98 -35.29 6.69 -5.76
N VAL A 99 -36.05 5.98 -4.94
CA VAL A 99 -37.51 6.15 -4.87
C VAL A 99 -37.87 7.56 -4.39
N SER A 100 -37.21 8.07 -3.35
CA SER A 100 -37.48 9.40 -2.80
C SER A 100 -37.22 10.49 -3.83
N THR A 101 -36.14 10.39 -4.61
CA THR A 101 -35.83 11.36 -5.67
C THR A 101 -36.90 11.36 -6.77
N LEU A 102 -37.35 10.20 -7.24
CA LEU A 102 -38.41 10.11 -8.24
C LEU A 102 -39.73 10.68 -7.75
N VAL A 103 -40.15 10.35 -6.53
CA VAL A 103 -41.44 10.81 -6.00
C VAL A 103 -41.39 12.27 -5.55
N SER A 104 -40.21 12.79 -5.15
CA SER A 104 -40.03 14.21 -4.78
C SER A 104 -40.33 15.18 -5.93
N TYR A 105 -40.28 14.74 -7.18
CA TYR A 105 -40.72 15.54 -8.33
C TYR A 105 -42.23 15.78 -8.35
N VAL A 106 -43.02 14.92 -7.70
CA VAL A 106 -44.49 14.95 -7.72
C VAL A 106 -45.06 15.41 -6.39
N LEU A 107 -44.49 14.96 -5.27
CA LEU A 107 -44.94 15.27 -3.92
C LEU A 107 -43.74 15.58 -3.00
N PRO A 108 -43.82 16.59 -2.12
CA PRO A 108 -42.79 16.80 -1.11
C PRO A 108 -42.88 15.72 -0.01
N ILE A 109 -41.86 14.87 0.13
CA ILE A 109 -41.87 13.75 1.09
C ILE A 109 -40.78 13.89 2.16
N SER A 110 -40.99 14.78 3.12
CA SER A 110 -40.05 15.04 4.23
C SER A 110 -39.74 13.80 5.08
N LEU A 111 -40.72 12.91 5.28
CA LEU A 111 -40.55 11.68 6.08
C LEU A 111 -39.57 10.69 5.44
N MET A 112 -39.62 10.47 4.12
CA MET A 112 -38.68 9.54 3.45
C MET A 112 -37.26 10.08 3.50
N TRP A 113 -37.07 11.38 3.30
CA TRP A 113 -35.76 12.03 3.44
C TRP A 113 -35.21 11.93 4.86
N SER A 114 -36.06 12.05 5.88
CA SER A 114 -35.66 11.83 7.28
C SER A 114 -35.23 10.39 7.55
N LEU A 115 -35.95 9.40 7.00
CA LEU A 115 -35.57 7.99 7.12
C LEU A 115 -34.22 7.69 6.42
N VAL A 116 -34.00 8.26 5.23
CA VAL A 116 -32.71 8.18 4.53
C VAL A 116 -31.59 8.77 5.40
N ASP A 117 -31.79 9.97 5.95
CA ASP A 117 -30.77 10.64 6.78
C ASP A 117 -30.43 9.80 8.02
N VAL A 118 -31.43 9.23 8.70
CA VAL A 118 -31.23 8.35 9.85
C VAL A 118 -30.43 7.10 9.45
N LEU A 119 -30.81 6.42 8.37
CA LEU A 119 -30.11 5.22 7.89
C LEU A 119 -28.66 5.52 7.51
N LEU A 120 -28.41 6.64 6.81
CA LEU A 120 -27.06 7.06 6.45
C LEU A 120 -26.23 7.42 7.68
N ARG A 121 -26.78 8.15 8.65
CA ARG A 121 -26.09 8.47 9.91
C ARG A 121 -25.71 7.23 10.69
N ILE A 122 -26.63 6.25 10.80
CA ILE A 122 -26.35 4.97 11.45
C ILE A 122 -25.23 4.24 10.69
N SER A 123 -25.33 4.17 9.36
CA SER A 123 -24.32 3.50 8.52
C SER A 123 -22.93 4.14 8.67
N LEU A 124 -22.85 5.47 8.64
CA LEU A 124 -21.62 6.23 8.84
C LEU A 124 -21.06 6.07 10.25
N TYR A 125 -21.92 6.09 11.28
CA TYR A 125 -21.51 5.88 12.66
C TYR A 125 -20.93 4.47 12.86
N LEU A 126 -21.62 3.44 12.36
CA LEU A 126 -21.16 2.06 12.42
C LEU A 126 -19.82 1.88 11.70
N ASN A 127 -19.68 2.44 10.49
CA ASN A 127 -18.40 2.43 9.77
C ASN A 127 -17.30 3.16 10.53
N HIS A 128 -17.60 4.29 11.17
CA HIS A 128 -16.63 5.04 11.95
C HIS A 128 -16.15 4.25 13.17
N VAL A 129 -17.07 3.62 13.92
CA VAL A 129 -16.75 2.77 15.09
C VAL A 129 -15.93 1.55 14.66
N LEU A 130 -16.35 0.86 13.59
CA LEU A 130 -15.64 -0.28 13.03
C LEU A 130 -14.24 0.13 12.54
N GLY A 131 -14.11 1.29 11.89
CA GLY A 131 -12.83 1.82 11.43
C GLY A 131 -11.86 2.18 12.56
N ARG A 132 -12.37 2.60 13.73
CA ARG A 132 -11.55 2.96 14.89
C ARG A 132 -11.14 1.76 15.75
N SER A 133 -11.70 0.58 15.52
CA SER A 133 -11.52 -0.62 16.35
C SER A 133 -10.10 -1.22 16.34
N GLY A 134 -9.12 -0.62 15.66
CA GLY A 134 -7.77 -1.19 15.52
C GLY A 134 -7.74 -2.51 14.73
N SER A 135 -8.85 -2.87 14.09
CA SER A 135 -9.05 -4.11 13.33
C SER A 135 -8.32 -4.13 11.96
N LEU A 136 -7.57 -3.07 11.68
CA LEU A 136 -6.64 -3.00 10.56
C LEU A 136 -5.40 -3.83 10.92
N LEU A 137 -5.38 -5.06 10.43
CA LEU A 137 -4.21 -5.92 10.51
C LEU A 137 -3.21 -5.47 9.47
N TRP A 138 -2.10 -4.98 9.99
CA TRP A 138 -1.04 -4.42 9.19
C TRP A 138 -0.01 -5.53 8.94
N LEU A 139 -0.02 -6.10 7.73
CA LEU A 139 0.62 -7.38 7.43
C LEU A 139 1.90 -7.28 6.58
N GLY A 140 2.26 -6.08 6.13
CA GLY A 140 3.41 -5.91 5.25
C GLY A 140 3.05 -5.98 3.78
N ILE A 141 3.97 -5.51 2.94
CA ILE A 141 3.90 -5.76 1.51
C ILE A 141 4.01 -7.26 1.22
N MET A 142 3.13 -7.77 0.36
CA MET A 142 3.21 -9.16 -0.07
C MET A 142 4.26 -9.29 -1.17
N HIS A 143 5.24 -10.16 -0.99
CA HIS A 143 6.31 -10.35 -1.97
C HIS A 143 5.74 -10.96 -3.28
N PRO A 144 6.14 -10.48 -4.48
CA PRO A 144 5.54 -10.92 -5.75
C PRO A 144 5.63 -12.44 -5.99
N TYR A 145 6.74 -13.08 -5.63
CA TYR A 145 6.85 -14.56 -5.67
C TYR A 145 5.82 -15.27 -4.79
N CYS A 146 5.55 -14.77 -3.58
CA CYS A 146 4.54 -15.33 -2.70
C CYS A 146 3.13 -15.10 -3.26
N ALA A 147 2.88 -13.94 -3.88
CA ALA A 147 1.62 -13.65 -4.56
C ALA A 147 1.38 -14.60 -5.74
N TYR A 148 2.41 -14.90 -6.54
CA TYR A 148 2.33 -15.87 -7.62
C TYR A 148 1.98 -17.27 -7.10
N ILE A 149 2.68 -17.76 -6.06
CA ILE A 149 2.37 -19.06 -5.45
C ILE A 149 0.94 -19.08 -4.90
N TYR A 150 0.49 -17.99 -4.27
CA TYR A 150 -0.88 -17.86 -3.79
C TYR A 150 -1.90 -18.03 -4.93
N TYR A 151 -1.69 -17.40 -6.09
CA TYR A 151 -2.61 -17.54 -7.23
C TYR A 151 -2.63 -18.96 -7.81
N VAL A 152 -1.49 -19.64 -7.85
CA VAL A 152 -1.42 -21.06 -8.26
C VAL A 152 -2.22 -21.93 -7.28
N LEU A 153 -2.02 -21.74 -5.98
CA LEU A 153 -2.77 -22.45 -4.94
C LEU A 153 -4.27 -22.12 -4.96
N LEU A 154 -4.63 -20.88 -5.29
CA LEU A 154 -6.02 -20.44 -5.46
C LEU A 154 -6.67 -21.17 -6.65
N GLY A 155 -5.94 -21.40 -7.75
CA GLY A 155 -6.39 -22.23 -8.88
C GLY A 155 -6.56 -23.71 -8.51
N LEU A 156 -5.69 -24.27 -7.66
CA LEU A 156 -5.88 -25.63 -7.14
C LEU A 156 -7.09 -25.70 -6.19
N PHE A 157 -7.25 -24.68 -5.34
CA PHE A 157 -8.39 -24.54 -4.45
C PHE A 157 -9.71 -24.49 -5.25
N THR A 158 -9.79 -23.73 -6.35
CA THR A 158 -11.00 -23.68 -7.21
C THR A 158 -11.31 -25.02 -7.83
N TYR A 159 -10.29 -25.72 -8.34
CA TYR A 159 -10.43 -27.04 -8.94
C TYR A 159 -11.02 -28.04 -7.95
N PHE A 160 -10.44 -28.15 -6.76
CA PHE A 160 -10.95 -29.06 -5.73
C PHE A 160 -12.29 -28.64 -5.14
N LEU A 161 -12.57 -27.33 -5.05
CA LEU A 161 -13.85 -26.84 -4.56
C LEU A 161 -15.00 -27.22 -5.50
N THR A 162 -14.74 -27.18 -6.81
CA THR A 162 -15.70 -27.51 -7.88
C THR A 162 -15.96 -29.02 -7.99
N HIS A 163 -14.97 -29.87 -7.71
CA HIS A 163 -15.16 -31.32 -7.70
C HIS A 163 -15.75 -31.81 -6.36
N ARG A 164 -16.84 -32.58 -6.45
CA ARG A 164 -17.72 -33.02 -5.35
C ARG A 164 -16.97 -33.71 -4.19
N LYS A 165 -17.65 -33.86 -3.03
CA LYS A 165 -17.23 -34.30 -1.65
C LYS A 165 -15.96 -35.13 -1.41
N ARG A 166 -15.35 -35.80 -2.38
CA ARG A 166 -14.16 -36.66 -2.23
C ARG A 166 -12.86 -35.89 -1.98
N TYR A 167 -12.80 -34.61 -2.35
CA TYR A 167 -11.59 -33.78 -2.24
C TYR A 167 -11.60 -32.78 -1.07
N THR A 168 -12.41 -32.99 -0.02
CA THR A 168 -12.46 -32.08 1.15
C THR A 168 -11.10 -31.89 1.81
N VAL A 169 -10.30 -32.96 1.91
CA VAL A 169 -8.94 -32.89 2.45
C VAL A 169 -8.05 -31.97 1.61
N HIS A 170 -8.10 -32.09 0.28
CA HIS A 170 -7.30 -31.24 -0.61
C HIS A 170 -7.69 -29.76 -0.56
N ILE A 171 -8.98 -29.45 -0.35
CA ILE A 171 -9.46 -28.08 -0.13
C ILE A 171 -8.82 -27.49 1.13
N VAL A 172 -8.83 -28.25 2.23
CA VAL A 172 -8.22 -27.82 3.50
C VAL A 172 -6.72 -27.65 3.33
N ILE A 173 -6.05 -28.58 2.64
CA ILE A 173 -4.61 -28.47 2.34
C ILE A 173 -4.31 -27.22 1.51
N SER A 174 -5.02 -26.99 0.40
CA SER A 174 -4.79 -25.80 -0.44
C SER A 174 -5.03 -24.50 0.33
N LEU A 175 -6.08 -24.46 1.17
CA LEU A 175 -6.38 -23.29 2.01
C LEU A 175 -5.29 -23.08 3.08
N SER A 176 -4.81 -24.15 3.71
CA SER A 176 -3.72 -24.08 4.68
C SER A 176 -2.41 -23.61 4.04
N LEU A 177 -2.11 -24.06 2.81
CA LEU A 177 -0.94 -23.63 2.06
C LEU A 177 -1.06 -22.16 1.64
N MET A 178 -2.25 -21.70 1.24
CA MET A 178 -2.49 -20.28 0.98
C MET A 178 -2.23 -19.43 2.24
N ILE A 179 -2.69 -19.88 3.41
CA ILE A 179 -2.39 -19.21 4.68
C ILE A 179 -0.88 -19.20 4.96
N LEU A 180 -0.20 -20.32 4.72
CA LEU A 180 1.24 -20.43 4.88
C LEU A 180 2.01 -19.47 3.94
N THR A 181 1.53 -19.22 2.72
CA THR A 181 2.17 -18.24 1.82
C THR A 181 2.18 -16.82 2.39
N PHE A 182 1.17 -16.45 3.19
CA PHE A 182 1.19 -15.16 3.90
C PHE A 182 2.22 -15.15 5.02
N GLY A 183 2.29 -16.21 5.82
CA GLY A 183 3.31 -16.34 6.88
C GLY A 183 4.73 -16.32 6.30
N ALA A 184 4.94 -17.01 5.18
CA ALA A 184 6.19 -16.99 4.43
C ALA A 184 6.49 -15.60 3.87
N SER A 185 5.51 -14.90 3.29
CA SER A 185 5.70 -13.53 2.83
C SER A 185 6.08 -12.60 3.97
N TYR A 186 5.40 -12.68 5.11
CA TYR A 186 5.73 -11.89 6.30
C TYR A 186 7.15 -12.17 6.79
N TYR A 187 7.56 -13.44 6.81
CA TYR A 187 8.91 -13.84 7.18
C TYR A 187 9.96 -13.33 6.19
N VAL A 188 9.70 -13.45 4.88
CA VAL A 188 10.60 -12.96 3.82
C VAL A 188 10.75 -11.43 3.91
N THR A 189 9.66 -10.70 4.14
CA THR A 189 9.68 -9.24 4.30
C THR A 189 10.38 -8.80 5.59
N HIS A 190 10.37 -9.62 6.65
CA HIS A 190 11.09 -9.29 7.89
C HIS A 190 12.57 -9.67 7.85
N HIS A 191 12.92 -10.77 7.15
CA HIS A 191 14.25 -11.31 7.12
C HIS A 191 15.03 -10.81 5.90
N HIS A 192 15.70 -9.68 6.09
CA HIS A 192 16.55 -9.06 5.08
C HIS A 192 17.96 -8.85 5.62
N GLN A 193 18.96 -9.24 4.83
CA GLN A 193 20.37 -9.07 5.15
C GLN A 193 20.90 -7.66 4.84
N TYR A 194 20.13 -6.88 4.07
CA TYR A 194 20.52 -5.55 3.61
C TYR A 194 19.69 -4.48 4.31
N THR A 195 20.29 -3.30 4.48
CA THR A 195 19.55 -2.10 4.91
C THR A 195 18.64 -1.66 3.77
N LEU A 196 17.33 -1.60 4.04
CA LEU A 196 16.37 -1.04 3.09
C LEU A 196 16.32 0.47 3.28
N VAL A 197 16.34 1.21 2.17
CA VAL A 197 16.24 2.66 2.17
C VAL A 197 15.06 3.03 1.28
N HIS A 198 14.01 3.57 1.87
CA HIS A 198 12.83 4.04 1.17
C HIS A 198 12.78 5.57 1.20
N TYR A 199 12.75 6.17 0.02
CA TYR A 199 12.60 7.60 -0.14
C TYR A 199 11.12 7.95 -0.26
N ILE A 200 10.63 8.80 0.63
CA ILE A 200 9.23 9.25 0.67
C ILE A 200 9.20 10.72 0.23
N PRO A 201 8.82 11.00 -1.03
CA PRO A 201 8.77 12.37 -1.51
C PRO A 201 7.62 13.15 -0.83
N MET A 202 7.90 14.37 -0.37
CA MET A 202 6.86 15.28 0.13
C MET A 202 7.05 16.72 -0.39
N LYS A 203 5.98 17.51 -0.37
CA LYS A 203 5.97 18.88 -0.94
C LYS A 203 6.94 19.86 -0.25
N GLN A 204 7.24 19.67 1.04
CA GLN A 204 7.94 20.67 1.87
C GLN A 204 9.16 20.13 2.63
N CYS A 205 9.39 18.83 2.57
CA CYS A 205 10.52 18.16 3.23
C CYS A 205 10.76 16.82 2.54
N ASN A 206 11.97 16.29 2.71
CA ASN A 206 12.28 14.97 2.20
C ASN A 206 12.49 14.01 3.35
N VAL A 207 11.89 12.83 3.21
CA VAL A 207 11.87 11.83 4.26
C VAL A 207 12.52 10.56 3.74
N LEU A 208 13.55 10.11 4.43
CA LEU A 208 14.23 8.86 4.14
C LEU A 208 13.95 7.88 5.29
N LEU A 209 13.32 6.76 4.96
CA LEU A 209 13.09 5.66 5.89
C LEU A 209 14.18 4.61 5.70
N CYS A 210 15.04 4.45 6.70
CA CYS A 210 16.07 3.41 6.74
C CYS A 210 15.62 2.29 7.67
N ILE A 211 15.63 1.06 7.17
CA ILE A 211 15.29 -0.13 7.93
C ILE A 211 16.53 -1.00 8.00
N GLU A 212 16.98 -1.28 9.22
CA GLU A 212 18.14 -2.12 9.47
C GLU A 212 17.87 -3.58 9.11
N PRO A 213 18.93 -4.35 8.82
CA PRO A 213 18.82 -5.79 8.61
C PRO A 213 18.01 -6.43 9.74
N ASN A 214 17.17 -7.40 9.39
CA ASN A 214 16.32 -8.13 10.34
C ASN A 214 15.40 -7.26 11.22
N HIS A 215 15.12 -6.01 10.83
CA HIS A 215 14.26 -5.08 11.60
C HIS A 215 14.79 -4.77 13.02
N GLU A 216 16.10 -4.87 13.24
CA GLU A 216 16.74 -4.52 14.52
C GLU A 216 16.58 -3.04 14.89
N GLY A 217 16.40 -2.19 13.89
CA GLY A 217 16.18 -0.76 14.06
C GLY A 217 15.55 -0.12 12.82
N ALA A 218 14.83 0.98 13.01
CA ALA A 218 14.30 1.80 11.94
C ALA A 218 14.58 3.27 12.25
N HIS A 219 15.04 4.01 11.24
CA HIS A 219 15.42 5.41 11.36
C HIS A 219 14.69 6.22 10.29
N LEU A 220 14.07 7.31 10.71
CA LEU A 220 13.42 8.27 9.83
C LEU A 220 14.26 9.53 9.80
N LEU A 221 14.85 9.82 8.65
CA LEU A 221 15.71 10.98 8.44
C LEU A 221 14.90 12.03 7.69
N ILE A 222 14.69 13.19 8.31
CA ILE A 222 13.87 14.26 7.75
C ILE A 222 14.76 15.46 7.46
N ASP A 223 14.88 15.81 6.18
CA ASP A 223 15.51 17.06 5.76
C ASP A 223 14.45 18.15 5.67
N ALA A 224 14.51 19.12 6.58
CA ALA A 224 13.58 20.24 6.64
C ALA A 224 14.35 21.55 6.95
N PRO A 225 13.98 22.68 6.34
CA PRO A 225 14.60 23.97 6.65
C PRO A 225 14.16 24.52 8.02
N ASP A 226 15.08 25.16 8.73
CA ASP A 226 14.89 25.68 10.11
C ASP A 226 13.68 26.65 10.27
N HIS A 227 13.17 27.21 9.18
CA HIS A 227 12.09 28.20 9.17
C HIS A 227 10.69 27.64 8.89
N ILE A 228 10.57 26.38 8.47
CA ILE A 228 9.27 25.77 8.14
C ILE A 228 8.91 24.77 9.24
N LYS A 229 8.02 25.20 10.15
CA LYS A 229 7.37 24.33 11.16
C LYS A 229 6.20 23.53 10.58
N THR A 230 6.16 23.24 9.28
CA THR A 230 5.13 22.30 8.80
C THR A 230 5.58 20.90 9.15
N ALA A 231 4.83 20.29 10.06
CA ALA A 231 5.03 18.89 10.38
C ALA A 231 4.86 18.09 9.08
N PRO A 232 5.80 17.17 8.78
CA PRO A 232 5.65 16.27 7.63
C PRO A 232 4.33 15.52 7.75
N ASN A 233 3.78 15.05 6.62
CA ASN A 233 2.49 14.36 6.64
C ASN A 233 2.62 13.03 7.40
N GLU A 234 2.29 13.05 8.68
CA GLU A 234 2.42 11.90 9.59
C GLU A 234 1.65 10.69 9.09
N ARG A 235 0.52 10.91 8.40
CA ARG A 235 -0.27 9.81 7.85
C ARG A 235 0.52 9.03 6.80
N LEU A 236 1.20 9.75 5.90
CA LEU A 236 1.97 9.17 4.81
C LEU A 236 3.24 8.48 5.35
N ILE A 237 3.92 9.11 6.31
CA ILE A 237 5.05 8.50 7.04
C ILE A 237 4.61 7.22 7.75
N ASN A 238 3.51 7.26 8.49
CA ASN A 238 3.03 6.09 9.23
C ASN A 238 2.59 4.97 8.28
N GLN A 239 2.02 5.29 7.12
CA GLN A 239 1.69 4.33 6.07
C GLN A 239 2.93 3.76 5.37
N ALA A 240 4.05 4.47 5.32
CA ALA A 240 5.29 3.94 4.76
C ALA A 240 6.07 3.11 5.79
N ILE A 241 6.07 3.52 7.07
CA ILE A 241 6.74 2.77 8.16
C ILE A 241 6.04 1.43 8.36
N ARG A 242 4.72 1.50 8.57
CA ARG A 242 3.87 0.34 8.37
C ARG A 242 3.70 0.21 6.86
N ALA A 243 4.72 -0.08 6.07
CA ALA A 243 4.69 -0.74 4.73
C ALA A 243 5.68 -1.91 4.77
N TYR A 244 6.69 -1.74 5.62
CA TYR A 244 7.72 -2.69 5.95
C TYR A 244 7.52 -3.38 7.30
N GLY A 245 6.31 -3.38 7.87
CA GLY A 245 6.04 -4.13 9.11
C GLY A 245 6.65 -3.53 10.38
N VAL A 246 7.17 -2.29 10.31
CA VAL A 246 7.72 -1.57 11.45
C VAL A 246 6.60 -0.84 12.18
N HIS A 247 6.64 -0.84 13.52
CA HIS A 247 5.70 -0.07 14.32
C HIS A 247 6.14 1.41 14.38
N PRO A 248 5.28 2.41 14.11
CA PRO A 248 5.70 3.82 14.08
C PRO A 248 6.43 4.32 15.32
N LYS A 249 6.06 3.79 16.50
CA LYS A 249 6.68 4.15 17.79
C LYS A 249 8.11 3.63 17.97
N SER A 250 8.55 2.62 17.21
CA SER A 250 9.91 2.08 17.32
C SER A 250 10.91 2.81 16.41
N VAL A 251 10.44 3.75 15.59
CA VAL A 251 11.29 4.47 14.62
C VAL A 251 11.99 5.65 15.29
N LYS A 252 13.31 5.71 15.15
CA LYS A 252 14.12 6.84 15.62
C LYS A 252 14.06 7.96 14.59
N VAL A 253 13.53 9.11 14.97
CA VAL A 253 13.40 10.26 14.06
C VAL A 253 14.59 11.20 14.25
N ALA A 254 15.25 11.57 13.16
CA ALA A 254 16.34 12.53 13.16
C ALA A 254 16.07 13.64 12.13
N TYR A 255 16.07 14.88 12.61
CA TYR A 255 15.94 16.08 11.78
C TYR A 255 17.33 16.61 11.43
N PHE A 256 17.54 16.98 10.17
CA PHE A 256 18.76 17.62 9.71
C PHE A 256 18.48 18.64 8.62
N HIS A 257 19.48 19.48 8.34
CA HIS A 257 19.40 20.48 7.27
C HIS A 257 20.60 20.33 6.33
N SER A 258 20.34 20.19 5.03
CA SER A 258 21.38 20.07 3.98
C SER A 258 21.90 21.44 3.51
N ASN A 259 22.85 22.01 4.26
CA ASN A 259 23.48 23.32 3.95
C ASN A 259 24.70 23.26 3.01
N GLY A 260 24.85 22.17 2.27
CA GLY A 260 25.90 22.00 1.27
C GLY A 260 27.20 21.36 1.75
N SER A 261 27.36 21.08 3.04
CA SER A 261 28.45 20.22 3.55
C SER A 261 28.06 18.74 3.53
N ALA A 262 29.05 17.84 3.43
CA ALA A 262 28.82 16.40 3.44
C ALA A 262 28.40 15.97 4.84
N LYS A 263 27.11 15.66 5.04
CA LYS A 263 26.57 15.22 6.32
C LYS A 263 26.28 13.72 6.27
N VAL A 264 26.88 12.98 7.19
CA VAL A 264 26.49 11.58 7.43
C VAL A 264 25.19 11.60 8.21
N VAL A 265 24.11 11.17 7.58
CA VAL A 265 22.77 11.21 8.17
C VAL A 265 22.41 9.86 8.80
N TYR A 266 23.02 8.79 8.29
CA TYR A 266 22.91 7.45 8.83
C TYR A 266 24.25 6.73 8.75
N LYS A 267 24.60 5.99 9.79
CA LYS A 267 25.80 5.14 9.82
C LYS A 267 25.51 3.89 10.65
N ASN A 268 25.74 2.73 10.06
CA ASN A 268 25.83 1.46 10.75
C ASN A 268 27.27 0.91 10.61
N SER A 269 27.54 -0.25 11.22
CA SER A 269 28.82 -0.97 11.14
C SER A 269 29.28 -1.24 9.71
N MET A 270 28.35 -1.41 8.77
CA MET A 270 28.63 -1.80 7.38
C MET A 270 28.41 -0.69 6.34
N ASN A 271 27.43 0.20 6.55
CA ASN A 271 26.95 1.14 5.53
C ASN A 271 26.76 2.56 6.12
N GLN A 272 26.81 3.57 5.26
CA GLN A 272 26.47 4.94 5.63
C GLN A 272 25.70 5.67 4.53
N ILE A 273 24.86 6.61 4.93
CA ILE A 273 24.13 7.48 4.01
C ILE A 273 24.66 8.89 4.19
N VAL A 274 25.19 9.44 3.10
CA VAL A 274 25.82 10.75 3.06
C VAL A 274 25.02 11.64 2.11
N VAL A 275 24.49 12.73 2.66
CA VAL A 275 23.85 13.77 1.85
C VAL A 275 24.91 14.82 1.53
N TYR A 276 25.12 15.09 0.24
CA TYR A 276 26.07 16.11 -0.21
C TYR A 276 25.50 16.98 -1.32
N ASN A 277 25.49 18.28 -1.08
CA ASN A 277 24.95 19.28 -1.99
C ASN A 277 25.91 20.49 -2.10
N GLY A 278 27.17 20.20 -2.43
CA GLY A 278 28.27 21.19 -2.47
C GLY A 278 27.97 22.41 -3.31
N GLN A 279 28.36 23.60 -2.85
CA GLN A 279 28.28 24.84 -3.63
C GLN A 279 29.38 24.88 -4.70
N SER A 280 29.15 25.55 -5.84
CA SER A 280 30.07 25.57 -7.01
C SER A 280 31.49 26.11 -6.73
N ARG A 281 31.79 26.56 -5.51
CA ARG A 281 33.09 27.08 -5.07
C ARG A 281 33.87 26.13 -4.15
N GLU A 282 33.27 25.03 -3.67
CA GLU A 282 33.98 24.04 -2.84
C GLU A 282 34.74 23.06 -3.75
N LYS A 283 36.04 23.30 -3.94
CA LYS A 283 36.88 22.56 -4.91
C LYS A 283 37.44 21.22 -4.43
N LYS A 284 37.09 20.71 -3.25
CA LYS A 284 37.59 19.42 -2.76
C LYS A 284 36.58 18.71 -1.87
N LEU A 285 35.83 17.77 -2.47
CA LEU A 285 35.16 16.70 -1.73
C LEU A 285 36.24 15.88 -0.98
N LYS A 286 36.44 16.15 0.32
CA LYS A 286 37.20 15.26 1.20
C LYS A 286 36.31 14.10 1.62
N LEU A 287 36.00 13.20 0.68
CA LEU A 287 35.50 11.89 1.04
C LEU A 287 36.70 11.10 1.54
N ASN A 288 36.89 11.01 2.86
CA ASN A 288 37.75 9.97 3.39
C ASN A 288 37.27 8.63 2.80
N ASP A 289 38.19 7.72 2.44
CA ASP A 289 37.86 6.45 1.80
C ASP A 289 36.75 5.73 2.57
N LYS A 290 35.56 5.79 2.01
CA LYS A 290 34.33 5.37 2.65
C LYS A 290 33.64 4.38 1.72
N THR A 291 34.26 3.21 1.59
CA THR A 291 33.66 2.02 0.98
C THR A 291 32.29 1.76 1.63
N ASN A 292 31.29 1.36 0.85
CA ASN A 292 29.89 1.12 1.27
C ASN A 292 29.11 2.37 1.73
N SER A 293 29.16 3.44 0.92
CA SER A 293 28.37 4.64 1.16
C SER A 293 27.28 4.80 0.11
N LEU A 294 26.06 5.13 0.54
CA LEU A 294 25.01 5.69 -0.31
C LEU A 294 25.14 7.21 -0.29
N TYR A 295 25.45 7.80 -1.44
CA TYR A 295 25.48 9.25 -1.59
C TYR A 295 24.17 9.74 -2.18
N ILE A 296 23.58 10.77 -1.59
CA ILE A 296 22.39 11.44 -2.13
C ILE A 296 22.80 12.87 -2.52
N THR A 297 22.63 13.22 -3.81
CA THR A 297 22.99 14.53 -4.34
C THR A 297 22.01 15.03 -5.40
N SER A 298 21.87 16.36 -5.55
CA SER A 298 21.07 16.98 -6.62
C SER A 298 21.87 17.62 -7.74
N ARG A 299 23.20 17.53 -7.67
CA ARG A 299 24.09 18.16 -8.64
C ARG A 299 24.76 17.10 -9.50
N SER A 300 24.53 17.15 -10.80
CA SER A 300 25.12 16.20 -11.75
C SER A 300 26.65 16.30 -11.77
N SER A 301 27.20 17.50 -11.59
CA SER A 301 28.64 17.73 -11.44
C SER A 301 29.23 16.97 -10.24
N VAL A 302 28.53 16.98 -9.11
CA VAL A 302 28.91 16.27 -7.88
C VAL A 302 28.84 14.76 -8.08
N MET A 303 27.87 14.23 -8.84
CA MET A 303 27.79 12.81 -9.16
C MET A 303 29.04 12.32 -9.89
N THR A 304 29.55 13.08 -10.87
CA THR A 304 30.79 12.72 -11.57
C THR A 304 32.01 12.78 -10.66
N GLU A 305 32.05 13.68 -9.69
CA GLU A 305 33.13 13.80 -8.72
C GLU A 305 33.09 12.65 -7.70
N ILE A 306 31.91 12.30 -7.19
CA ILE A 306 31.72 11.13 -6.31
C ILE A 306 32.07 9.84 -7.05
N GLY A 307 31.63 9.67 -8.30
CA GLY A 307 31.96 8.48 -9.10
C GLY A 307 33.46 8.36 -9.38
N ARG A 308 34.19 9.48 -9.49
CA ARG A 308 35.67 9.47 -9.61
C ARG A 308 36.37 9.11 -8.30
N ILE A 309 35.87 9.60 -7.17
CA ILE A 309 36.50 9.42 -5.85
C ILE A 309 36.11 8.07 -5.23
N SER A 310 34.89 7.59 -5.46
CA SER A 310 34.33 6.37 -4.87
C SER A 310 33.50 5.58 -5.90
N PRO A 311 34.15 4.89 -6.85
CA PRO A 311 33.49 4.22 -7.97
C PRO A 311 32.61 3.03 -7.56
N THR A 312 32.81 2.48 -6.36
CA THR A 312 32.04 1.35 -5.82
C THR A 312 30.84 1.79 -4.97
N SER A 313 30.65 3.10 -4.76
CA SER A 313 29.56 3.63 -3.95
C SER A 313 28.32 3.90 -4.80
N THR A 314 27.14 3.60 -4.26
CA THR A 314 25.87 3.92 -4.92
C THR A 314 25.59 5.41 -4.79
N VAL A 315 25.26 6.08 -5.90
CA VAL A 315 24.91 7.50 -5.90
C VAL A 315 23.47 7.66 -6.38
N LEU A 316 22.63 8.21 -5.51
CA LEU A 316 21.25 8.57 -5.80
C LEU A 316 21.21 10.04 -6.23
N PHE A 317 20.78 10.27 -7.47
CA PHE A 317 20.60 11.61 -8.03
C PHE A 317 19.13 12.03 -7.94
N GLY A 318 18.85 13.24 -7.43
CA GLY A 318 17.52 13.84 -7.40
C GLY A 318 17.55 15.31 -7.82
N SER A 319 16.83 15.72 -8.87
CA SER A 319 16.86 17.10 -9.40
C SER A 319 15.57 17.88 -9.07
N PRO A 320 15.51 19.24 -9.18
CA PRO A 320 16.52 20.18 -9.65
C PRO A 320 16.95 21.34 -8.71
N HIS A 321 16.59 21.44 -7.43
CA HIS A 321 17.14 22.52 -6.57
C HIS A 321 17.83 22.10 -5.25
N GLY A 322 17.87 20.82 -4.89
CA GLY A 322 18.68 20.38 -3.76
C GLY A 322 18.56 18.91 -3.45
N ALA A 323 19.65 18.28 -2.96
CA ALA A 323 19.79 16.82 -2.83
C ALA A 323 18.60 16.18 -2.11
N LEU A 324 17.99 16.96 -1.22
CA LEU A 324 16.78 16.62 -0.50
C LEU A 324 15.83 17.82 -0.31
N ARG A 325 15.97 18.90 -1.10
CA ARG A 325 15.26 20.17 -0.84
C ARG A 325 14.20 20.51 -1.88
N ASP A 326 14.30 19.96 -3.08
CA ASP A 326 13.50 20.44 -4.21
C ASP A 326 13.12 19.33 -5.18
N VAL A 327 12.60 18.26 -4.60
CA VAL A 327 11.84 17.27 -5.35
C VAL A 327 10.39 17.72 -5.28
N ASP A 328 9.89 18.35 -6.35
CA ASP A 328 8.46 18.57 -6.49
C ASP A 328 7.80 17.21 -6.77
N PRO A 329 7.03 16.64 -5.84
CA PRO A 329 6.40 15.33 -6.03
C PRO A 329 5.34 15.33 -7.14
N SER A 330 4.97 16.50 -7.66
CA SER A 330 4.04 16.64 -8.80
C SER A 330 4.73 16.70 -10.17
N SER A 331 6.07 16.70 -10.21
CA SER A 331 6.80 16.65 -11.47
C SER A 331 6.85 15.21 -12.00
N GLU A 332 6.34 15.00 -13.22
CA GLU A 332 6.12 13.67 -13.82
C GLU A 332 7.41 12.85 -14.05
N HIS A 333 8.61 13.41 -13.83
CA HIS A 333 9.88 12.80 -14.25
C HIS A 333 10.95 12.85 -13.14
N MET A 334 10.81 11.98 -12.13
CA MET A 334 11.88 11.74 -11.14
C MET A 334 12.78 10.60 -11.60
N TYR A 335 14.01 10.90 -12.04
CA TYR A 335 14.97 9.88 -12.45
C TYR A 335 15.87 9.46 -11.28
N ILE A 336 15.52 8.36 -10.62
CA ILE A 336 16.39 7.70 -9.64
C ILE A 336 17.24 6.65 -10.36
N MET A 337 18.50 6.96 -10.65
CA MET A 337 19.44 5.94 -11.16
C MET A 337 20.02 5.10 -10.03
N GLY A 338 20.01 3.77 -10.18
CA GLY A 338 20.73 2.84 -9.31
C GLY A 338 19.92 2.18 -8.18
N TYR A 339 18.58 2.30 -8.20
CA TYR A 339 17.68 1.58 -7.30
C TYR A 339 16.52 0.95 -8.07
N SER A 340 15.97 -0.15 -7.55
CA SER A 340 14.62 -0.56 -7.92
C SER A 340 13.67 0.47 -7.34
N TYR A 341 13.21 1.41 -8.17
CA TYR A 341 12.06 2.23 -7.85
C TYR A 341 10.89 1.28 -7.57
N ILE A 342 10.36 1.26 -6.35
CA ILE A 342 8.98 0.86 -6.18
C ILE A 342 8.25 2.05 -6.76
N GLU A 343 7.76 1.91 -7.99
CA GLU A 343 6.94 2.95 -8.60
C GLU A 343 5.88 3.36 -7.59
N ASP A 344 5.71 4.67 -7.40
CA ASP A 344 4.44 5.18 -6.90
C ASP A 344 3.41 4.73 -7.94
N ILE A 345 2.87 3.51 -7.77
CA ILE A 345 1.78 3.02 -8.59
C ILE A 345 0.59 3.85 -8.15
N TYR A 346 0.41 4.96 -8.87
CA TYR A 346 -0.72 5.86 -8.90
C TYR A 346 -1.76 5.59 -7.80
N LEU A 347 -1.70 6.40 -6.73
CA LEU A 347 -2.82 6.58 -5.80
C LEU A 347 -4.02 7.21 -6.49
#